data_AF-A0A1Y3UBJ0-F1
#
_entry.id   AF-A0A1Y3UBJ0-F1
#
_cell.length_a   1.000
_cell.length_b   1.000
_cell.length_c   1.000
_cell.angle_alpha   90.00
_cell.angle_beta   90.00
_cell.angle_gamma   90.00
#
_symmetry.space_group_name_H-M   'P 1'
#
loop_
_entity.id
_entity.type
_entity.pdbx_description
1 polymer ?
#
loop_
_entity_poly.entity_id
_entity_poly.type
_entity_poly.pdbx_seq_one_letter_code
_entity_poly.pdbx_strand_id
1 'polypeptide(L)'
;MKMKQTIPVLAMTAIMAQSTVAFGAETFTDLTGYNWAKPAIENMAAQGILSGVGNQKYAPAANVTVTEFASMAMRAYGGKDVAITLSKEQGNLEEIEAVNGNYWGNTTICAAQKFGLTDRFGLDKGRWSEPATRAEMATIVMTIAEQMGEEAFEIKDGIENNIGDYSEVSSYANDMRYILQAYSNGILCGTDDAGSYAPSAYAKRAEAAAIMQRLVDPSKRLEVEIKPAPVLPTPDEDNVGISGRVYPKEGDIGPNGKPITRDPVTGVLGFGNGQKGGIYLGLKSPMSGVAIKVGTIAPDDYDNMGGKYLEANGYIFWENEWALIERAANDKLNKEHPASNLAAGTKADIYGNIVPNGSSEAFYEVQQILNAKLWQPLY
;
A
#
# COMPACT_ATOMS: atom_id res chain seq x y z
N MET A 1 -25.52 31.08 -22.03
CA MET A 1 -26.38 30.72 -20.88
C MET A 1 -27.12 29.44 -21.24
N LYS A 2 -26.55 28.28 -20.92
CA LYS A 2 -27.20 26.97 -21.17
C LYS A 2 -27.75 26.47 -19.83
N MET A 3 -29.07 26.35 -19.74
CA MET A 3 -29.79 25.82 -18.58
C MET A 3 -29.34 24.39 -18.30
N LYS A 4 -28.83 24.14 -17.09
CA LYS A 4 -28.73 22.81 -16.52
C LYS A 4 -30.15 22.37 -16.14
N GLN A 5 -30.67 21.35 -16.81
CA GLN A 5 -31.88 20.66 -16.36
C GLN A 5 -31.49 19.77 -15.16
N THR A 6 -31.95 20.16 -13.98
CA THR A 6 -31.92 19.33 -12.78
C THR A 6 -33.12 18.39 -12.83
N ILE A 7 -32.86 17.08 -12.97
CA ILE A 7 -33.86 16.03 -12.78
C ILE A 7 -33.96 15.77 -11.27
N PRO A 8 -35.16 15.76 -10.66
CA PRO A 8 -35.30 15.51 -9.23
C PRO A 8 -35.14 14.01 -8.97
N VAL A 9 -34.17 13.65 -8.12
CA VAL A 9 -34.07 12.29 -7.57
C VAL A 9 -35.17 12.15 -6.52
N LEU A 10 -36.12 11.27 -6.80
CA LEU A 10 -37.21 10.92 -5.91
C LEU A 10 -36.62 10.19 -4.69
N ALA A 11 -36.79 10.76 -3.49
CA ALA A 11 -36.40 10.14 -2.23
C ALA A 11 -37.19 8.83 -2.04
N MET A 12 -36.55 7.70 -2.27
CA MET A 12 -37.11 6.38 -2.02
C MET A 12 -36.64 5.95 -0.63
N THR A 13 -37.45 6.23 0.39
CA THR A 13 -37.25 5.68 1.74
C THR A 13 -37.37 4.16 1.66
N ALA A 14 -36.24 3.47 1.68
CA ALA A 14 -36.18 2.02 1.81
C ALA A 14 -36.53 1.63 3.26
N ILE A 15 -37.77 1.16 3.46
CA ILE A 15 -38.12 0.38 4.65
C ILE A 15 -37.49 -1.00 4.44
N MET A 16 -36.31 -1.22 5.02
CA MET A 16 -35.68 -2.54 5.09
C MET A 16 -36.51 -3.43 6.03
N ALA A 17 -37.52 -4.11 5.47
CA ALA A 17 -38.15 -5.25 6.12
C ALA A 17 -37.10 -6.36 6.25
N GLN A 18 -36.59 -6.58 7.46
CA GLN A 18 -35.66 -7.66 7.78
C GLN A 18 -36.36 -9.00 7.54
N SER A 19 -36.15 -9.56 6.36
CA SER A 19 -36.50 -10.94 6.04
C SER A 19 -35.34 -11.81 6.53
N THR A 20 -35.46 -12.39 7.72
CA THR A 20 -34.48 -13.33 8.24
C THR A 20 -34.62 -14.67 7.52
N VAL A 21 -34.06 -14.75 6.32
CA VAL A 21 -33.79 -16.04 5.67
C VAL A 21 -32.54 -16.60 6.35
N ALA A 22 -32.71 -17.61 7.20
CA ALA A 22 -31.60 -18.30 7.83
C ALA A 22 -30.81 -19.08 6.75
N PHE A 23 -29.80 -18.44 6.18
CA PHE A 23 -28.80 -19.11 5.35
C PHE A 23 -27.93 -19.96 6.29
N GLY A 24 -27.91 -21.28 6.08
CA GLY A 24 -27.05 -22.17 6.86
C GLY A 24 -25.60 -21.72 6.75
N ALA A 25 -24.93 -21.53 7.88
CA ALA A 25 -23.52 -21.13 7.90
C ALA A 25 -22.70 -22.21 7.17
N GLU A 26 -22.04 -21.83 6.06
CA GLU A 26 -21.05 -22.69 5.44
C GLU A 26 -19.88 -22.87 6.42
N THR A 27 -19.73 -24.08 6.96
CA THR A 27 -18.58 -24.42 7.80
C THR A 27 -17.44 -24.92 6.93
N PHE A 28 -16.30 -24.25 6.99
CA PHE A 28 -15.08 -24.66 6.27
C PHE A 28 -14.17 -25.51 7.15
N THR A 29 -13.55 -26.52 6.55
CA THR A 29 -12.75 -27.53 7.25
C THR A 29 -11.28 -27.13 7.45
N ASP A 30 -10.81 -26.09 6.77
CA ASP A 30 -9.41 -25.67 6.69
C ASP A 30 -9.10 -24.35 7.41
N LEU A 31 -9.91 -24.00 8.42
CA LEU A 31 -9.74 -22.75 9.19
C LEU A 31 -8.86 -22.89 10.45
N THR A 32 -8.28 -24.06 10.68
CA THR A 32 -7.34 -24.27 11.80
C THR A 32 -6.13 -23.33 11.64
N GLY A 33 -5.78 -22.58 12.69
CA GLY A 33 -4.73 -21.55 12.64
C GLY A 33 -5.23 -20.16 12.20
N TYR A 34 -6.49 -20.03 11.79
CA TYR A 34 -7.11 -18.78 11.33
C TYR A 34 -8.29 -18.37 12.22
N ASN A 35 -8.22 -18.64 13.52
CA ASN A 35 -9.31 -18.35 14.48
C ASN A 35 -9.74 -16.86 14.46
N TRP A 36 -8.79 -15.96 14.18
CA TRP A 36 -9.06 -14.52 14.06
C TRP A 36 -9.93 -14.18 12.83
N ALA A 37 -9.77 -14.90 11.72
CA ALA A 37 -10.49 -14.67 10.47
C ALA A 37 -11.76 -15.52 10.36
N LYS A 38 -11.83 -16.65 11.08
CA LYS A 38 -12.94 -17.61 11.00
C LYS A 38 -14.32 -16.96 11.11
N PRO A 39 -14.61 -16.09 12.10
CA PRO A 39 -15.93 -15.45 12.19
C PRO A 39 -16.26 -14.57 10.98
N ALA A 40 -15.27 -13.87 10.43
CA ALA A 40 -15.43 -13.07 9.23
C ALA A 40 -15.68 -13.96 8.00
N ILE A 41 -14.93 -15.04 7.86
CA ILE A 41 -15.06 -16.00 6.76
C ILE A 41 -16.46 -16.61 6.74
N GLU A 42 -16.91 -17.17 7.86
CA GLU A 42 -18.22 -17.85 7.95
C GLU A 42 -19.38 -16.86 7.76
N ASN A 43 -19.29 -15.66 8.34
CA ASN A 43 -20.35 -14.65 8.21
C ASN A 43 -20.45 -14.11 6.77
N MET A 44 -19.32 -13.72 6.17
CA MET A 44 -19.32 -13.23 4.80
C MET A 44 -19.70 -14.33 3.78
N ALA A 45 -19.43 -15.60 4.07
CA ALA A 45 -19.91 -16.73 3.28
C ALA A 45 -21.44 -16.86 3.35
N ALA A 46 -21.99 -16.79 4.57
CA ALA A 46 -23.44 -16.87 4.79
C ALA A 46 -24.20 -15.73 4.10
N GLN A 47 -23.58 -14.56 3.96
CA GLN A 47 -24.13 -13.42 3.20
C GLN A 47 -23.91 -13.53 1.68
N GLY A 48 -23.18 -14.54 1.21
CA GLY A 48 -22.87 -14.71 -0.22
C GLY A 48 -21.86 -13.70 -0.77
N ILE A 49 -21.14 -12.98 0.10
CA ILE A 49 -20.11 -12.00 -0.29
C ILE A 49 -18.85 -12.75 -0.75
N LEU A 50 -18.46 -13.80 -0.02
CA LEU A 50 -17.35 -14.67 -0.39
C LEU A 50 -17.82 -16.10 -0.66
N SER A 51 -16.94 -16.92 -1.22
CA SER A 51 -17.20 -18.33 -1.49
C SER A 51 -15.93 -19.16 -1.27
N GLY A 52 -16.13 -20.42 -0.89
CA GLY A 52 -15.03 -21.39 -0.77
C GLY A 52 -14.44 -21.78 -2.13
N VAL A 53 -13.36 -22.55 -2.08
CA VAL A 53 -12.66 -23.10 -3.25
C VAL A 53 -13.14 -24.52 -3.62
N GLY A 54 -14.26 -24.96 -3.03
CA GLY A 54 -14.81 -26.31 -3.16
C GLY A 54 -14.35 -27.26 -2.04
N ASN A 55 -14.91 -28.48 -2.02
CA ASN A 55 -14.59 -29.53 -1.04
C ASN A 55 -14.66 -29.07 0.44
N GLN A 56 -15.59 -28.18 0.77
CA GLN A 56 -15.73 -27.57 2.10
C GLN A 56 -14.44 -26.86 2.58
N LYS A 57 -13.70 -26.24 1.66
CA LYS A 57 -12.48 -25.47 1.94
C LYS A 57 -12.61 -24.01 1.54
N TYR A 58 -11.98 -23.13 2.31
CA TYR A 58 -11.90 -21.70 2.00
C TYR A 58 -10.52 -21.27 1.44
N ALA A 59 -9.46 -22.00 1.76
CA ALA A 59 -8.06 -21.68 1.48
C ALA A 59 -7.60 -20.32 2.06
N PRO A 60 -7.66 -20.11 3.38
CA PRO A 60 -7.36 -18.82 4.01
C PRO A 60 -5.93 -18.30 3.75
N ALA A 61 -4.97 -19.20 3.54
CA ALA A 61 -3.56 -18.89 3.26
C ALA A 61 -3.25 -18.52 1.80
N ALA A 62 -4.18 -18.79 0.87
CA ALA A 62 -3.96 -18.52 -0.53
C ALA A 62 -4.05 -17.03 -0.82
N ASN A 63 -3.32 -16.58 -1.85
CA ASN A 63 -3.45 -15.21 -2.33
C ASN A 63 -4.83 -15.01 -2.96
N VAL A 64 -5.41 -13.83 -2.78
CA VAL A 64 -6.63 -13.41 -3.47
C VAL A 64 -6.25 -12.67 -4.75
N THR A 65 -6.93 -12.94 -5.87
CA THR A 65 -6.70 -12.22 -7.13
C THR A 65 -7.42 -10.88 -7.16
N VAL A 66 -7.04 -9.99 -8.07
CA VAL A 66 -7.72 -8.70 -8.28
C VAL A 66 -9.21 -8.89 -8.62
N THR A 67 -9.53 -9.88 -9.46
CA THR A 67 -10.92 -10.21 -9.81
C THR A 67 -11.69 -10.68 -8.59
N GLU A 68 -11.14 -11.64 -7.84
CA GLU A 68 -11.81 -12.18 -6.65
C GLU A 68 -12.09 -11.08 -5.64
N PHE A 69 -11.10 -10.22 -5.37
CA PHE A 69 -11.25 -9.16 -4.37
C PHE A 69 -12.26 -8.10 -4.81
N ALA A 70 -12.23 -7.68 -6.08
CA ALA A 70 -13.20 -6.74 -6.64
C ALA A 70 -14.63 -7.33 -6.61
N SER A 71 -14.80 -8.61 -6.97
CA SER A 71 -16.10 -9.29 -6.86
C SER A 71 -16.63 -9.29 -5.43
N MET A 72 -15.78 -9.56 -4.43
CA MET A 72 -16.17 -9.51 -3.00
C MET A 72 -16.59 -8.10 -2.59
N ALA A 73 -15.80 -7.08 -2.94
CA ALA A 73 -16.09 -5.69 -2.60
C ALA A 73 -17.39 -5.18 -3.21
N MET A 74 -17.69 -5.52 -4.47
CA MET A 74 -18.97 -5.15 -5.08
C MET A 74 -20.14 -5.84 -4.35
N ARG A 75 -20.02 -7.15 -4.07
CA ARG A 75 -21.07 -7.92 -3.39
C ARG A 75 -21.34 -7.42 -1.97
N ALA A 76 -20.32 -6.90 -1.30
CA ALA A 76 -20.45 -6.31 0.02
C ALA A 76 -21.51 -5.18 0.06
N TYR A 77 -21.66 -4.41 -1.02
CA TYR A 77 -22.65 -3.33 -1.11
C TYR A 77 -23.91 -3.71 -1.88
N GLY A 78 -23.78 -4.43 -3.01
CA GLY A 78 -24.92 -4.69 -3.90
C GLY A 78 -25.47 -6.11 -3.86
N GLY A 79 -24.94 -6.98 -3.00
CA GLY A 79 -25.32 -8.39 -2.94
C GLY A 79 -24.77 -9.24 -4.09
N LYS A 80 -25.12 -10.53 -4.08
CA LYS A 80 -24.48 -11.57 -4.92
C LYS A 80 -24.50 -11.28 -6.43
N ASP A 81 -25.58 -10.68 -6.93
CA ASP A 81 -25.81 -10.49 -8.37
C ASP A 81 -25.44 -9.08 -8.86
N VAL A 82 -24.90 -8.22 -8.01
CA VAL A 82 -24.58 -6.82 -8.34
C VAL A 82 -23.72 -6.67 -9.60
N ALA A 83 -22.71 -7.53 -9.77
CA ALA A 83 -21.82 -7.46 -10.92
C ALA A 83 -22.58 -7.73 -12.23
N ILE A 84 -23.60 -8.58 -12.20
CA ILE A 84 -24.46 -8.84 -13.37
C ILE A 84 -25.26 -7.59 -13.71
N THR A 85 -25.84 -6.93 -12.71
CA THR A 85 -26.60 -5.68 -12.90
C THR A 85 -25.71 -4.59 -13.47
N LEU A 86 -24.56 -4.32 -12.84
CA LEU A 86 -23.62 -3.29 -13.27
C LEU A 86 -23.02 -3.59 -14.64
N SER A 87 -22.72 -4.85 -14.95
CA SER A 87 -22.23 -5.25 -16.28
C SER A 87 -23.26 -5.00 -17.38
N LYS A 88 -24.56 -5.26 -17.11
CA LYS A 88 -25.64 -4.92 -18.05
C LYS A 88 -25.76 -3.42 -18.29
N GLU A 89 -25.56 -2.61 -17.24
CA GLU A 89 -25.56 -1.15 -17.37
C GLU A 89 -24.40 -0.62 -18.22
N GLN A 90 -23.23 -1.26 -18.19
CA GLN A 90 -22.11 -0.92 -19.08
C GLN A 90 -22.37 -1.35 -20.53
N GLY A 91 -23.09 -2.46 -20.74
CA GLY A 91 -23.61 -2.84 -22.06
C GLY A 91 -22.57 -3.37 -23.06
N ASN A 92 -21.36 -3.71 -22.61
CA ASN A 92 -20.23 -4.13 -23.46
C ASN A 92 -19.60 -5.47 -23.04
N LEU A 93 -20.34 -6.34 -22.32
CA LEU A 93 -19.81 -7.62 -21.84
C LEU A 93 -19.26 -8.51 -22.97
N GLU A 94 -19.93 -8.54 -24.13
CA GLU A 94 -19.49 -9.33 -25.30
C GLU A 94 -18.11 -8.90 -25.80
N GLU A 95 -17.77 -7.61 -25.71
CA GLU A 95 -16.44 -7.10 -26.08
C GLU A 95 -15.37 -7.58 -25.11
N ILE A 96 -15.68 -7.61 -23.81
CA ILE A 96 -14.78 -8.14 -22.77
C ILE A 96 -14.58 -9.65 -22.97
N GLU A 97 -15.64 -10.39 -23.28
CA GLU A 97 -15.58 -11.82 -23.57
C GLU A 97 -14.77 -12.14 -24.83
N ALA A 98 -14.85 -11.30 -25.87
CA ALA A 98 -14.06 -11.45 -27.08
C ALA A 98 -12.55 -11.38 -26.80
N VAL A 99 -12.12 -10.57 -25.83
CA VAL A 99 -10.71 -10.46 -25.42
C VAL A 99 -10.31 -11.60 -24.48
N ASN A 100 -11.18 -11.98 -23.55
CA ASN A 100 -10.81 -12.83 -22.41
C ASN A 100 -11.19 -14.31 -22.56
N GLY A 101 -12.01 -14.64 -23.55
CA GLY A 101 -12.64 -15.95 -23.72
C GLY A 101 -13.63 -16.23 -22.58
N ASN A 102 -13.80 -17.51 -22.23
CA ASN A 102 -14.71 -17.95 -21.16
C ASN A 102 -14.15 -17.73 -19.74
N TYR A 103 -13.58 -16.56 -19.46
CA TYR A 103 -13.06 -16.22 -18.14
C TYR A 103 -14.20 -15.87 -17.18
N TRP A 104 -14.24 -16.55 -16.03
CA TRP A 104 -15.30 -16.38 -15.03
C TRP A 104 -15.44 -14.93 -14.54
N GLY A 105 -14.36 -14.16 -14.60
CA GLY A 105 -14.30 -12.77 -14.14
C GLY A 105 -14.83 -11.74 -15.12
N ASN A 106 -15.22 -12.09 -16.34
CA ASN A 106 -15.63 -11.13 -17.37
C ASN A 106 -16.74 -10.18 -16.91
N THR A 107 -17.75 -10.71 -16.23
CA THR A 107 -18.84 -9.90 -15.65
C THR A 107 -18.32 -8.92 -14.59
N THR A 108 -17.32 -9.33 -13.80
CA THR A 108 -16.70 -8.44 -12.80
C THR A 108 -15.86 -7.35 -13.47
N ILE A 109 -15.07 -7.70 -14.48
CA ILE A 109 -14.25 -6.72 -15.24
C ILE A 109 -15.16 -5.69 -15.91
N CYS A 110 -16.24 -6.14 -16.57
CA CYS A 110 -17.23 -5.26 -17.18
C CYS A 110 -17.86 -4.35 -16.12
N ALA A 111 -18.36 -4.89 -15.01
CA ALA A 111 -18.91 -4.09 -13.91
C ALA A 111 -17.89 -3.08 -13.32
N ALA A 112 -16.61 -3.45 -13.28
CA ALA A 112 -15.55 -2.63 -12.70
C ALA A 112 -15.29 -1.31 -13.45
N GLN A 113 -15.72 -1.21 -14.72
CA GLN A 113 -15.69 0.04 -15.48
C GLN A 113 -16.51 1.15 -14.81
N LYS A 114 -17.62 0.80 -14.14
CA LYS A 114 -18.45 1.75 -13.37
C LYS A 114 -17.63 2.54 -12.36
N PHE A 115 -16.62 1.90 -11.79
CA PHE A 115 -15.80 2.43 -10.71
C PHE A 115 -14.47 3.02 -11.20
N GLY A 116 -14.18 2.97 -12.50
CA GLY A 116 -12.90 3.39 -13.07
C GLY A 116 -11.74 2.42 -12.79
N LEU A 117 -12.00 1.22 -12.26
CA LEU A 117 -10.94 0.26 -11.91
C LEU A 117 -10.24 -0.32 -13.15
N THR A 118 -10.91 -0.34 -14.30
CA THR A 118 -10.34 -0.78 -15.58
C THR A 118 -9.32 0.20 -16.15
N ASP A 119 -9.36 1.48 -15.75
CA ASP A 119 -8.31 2.44 -16.13
C ASP A 119 -6.98 2.07 -15.49
N ARG A 120 -7.03 1.40 -14.33
CA ARG A 120 -5.87 0.89 -13.61
C ARG A 120 -5.46 -0.51 -14.06
N PHE A 121 -6.42 -1.43 -14.17
CA PHE A 121 -6.13 -2.85 -14.34
C PHE A 121 -6.30 -3.37 -15.78
N GLY A 122 -6.75 -2.51 -16.70
CA GLY A 122 -7.06 -2.89 -18.07
C GLY A 122 -8.40 -3.62 -18.21
N LEU A 123 -8.73 -4.00 -19.45
CA LEU A 123 -9.92 -4.78 -19.79
C LEU A 123 -9.59 -6.27 -20.02
N ASP A 124 -8.32 -6.58 -20.26
CA ASP A 124 -7.87 -7.96 -20.42
C ASP A 124 -7.75 -8.67 -19.07
N LYS A 125 -7.96 -9.98 -19.03
CA LYS A 125 -7.92 -10.77 -17.80
C LYS A 125 -6.53 -10.86 -17.14
N GLY A 126 -5.47 -10.41 -17.81
CA GLY A 126 -4.08 -10.60 -17.37
C GLY A 126 -3.88 -10.13 -15.94
N ARG A 127 -3.90 -8.82 -15.70
CA ARG A 127 -3.76 -8.26 -14.35
C ARG A 127 -4.87 -8.72 -13.41
N TRP A 128 -6.09 -8.87 -13.91
CA TRP A 128 -7.27 -9.26 -13.14
C TRP A 128 -7.15 -10.67 -12.52
N SER A 129 -6.46 -11.59 -13.19
CA SER A 129 -6.26 -12.96 -12.74
C SER A 129 -5.06 -13.16 -11.81
N GLU A 130 -4.21 -12.15 -11.68
CA GLU A 130 -3.02 -12.18 -10.82
C GLU A 130 -3.35 -11.80 -9.37
N PRO A 131 -2.53 -12.23 -8.38
CA PRO A 131 -2.65 -11.82 -6.97
C PRO A 131 -2.77 -10.31 -6.80
N ALA A 132 -3.65 -9.87 -5.91
CA ALA A 132 -3.77 -8.48 -5.50
C ALA A 132 -2.71 -8.13 -4.45
N THR A 133 -2.06 -6.99 -4.61
CA THR A 133 -1.26 -6.38 -3.55
C THR A 133 -2.16 -5.71 -2.53
N ARG A 134 -1.64 -5.47 -1.33
CA ARG A 134 -2.37 -4.74 -0.28
C ARG A 134 -2.69 -3.31 -0.69
N ALA A 135 -1.81 -2.63 -1.41
CA ALA A 135 -2.10 -1.30 -1.97
C ALA A 135 -3.31 -1.33 -2.93
N GLU A 136 -3.37 -2.34 -3.81
CA GLU A 136 -4.51 -2.50 -4.73
C GLU A 136 -5.82 -2.83 -4.00
N MET A 137 -5.77 -3.63 -2.93
CA MET A 137 -6.97 -3.87 -2.12
C MET A 137 -7.56 -2.60 -1.55
N ALA A 138 -6.71 -1.72 -0.98
CA ALA A 138 -7.18 -0.43 -0.45
C ALA A 138 -7.89 0.37 -1.54
N THR A 139 -7.28 0.46 -2.72
CA THR A 139 -7.88 1.19 -3.84
C THR A 139 -9.18 0.57 -4.32
N ILE A 140 -9.23 -0.75 -4.51
CA ILE A 140 -10.45 -1.44 -4.95
C ILE A 140 -11.57 -1.22 -3.93
N VAL A 141 -11.31 -1.51 -2.65
CA VAL A 141 -12.35 -1.50 -1.63
C VAL A 141 -12.88 -0.09 -1.40
N MET A 142 -11.99 0.91 -1.31
CA MET A 142 -12.40 2.29 -1.05
C MET A 142 -13.04 2.93 -2.27
N THR A 143 -12.56 2.65 -3.50
CA THR A 143 -13.19 3.19 -4.72
C THR A 143 -14.64 2.70 -4.87
N ILE A 144 -14.90 1.43 -4.56
CA ILE A 144 -16.26 0.87 -4.58
C ILE A 144 -17.09 1.45 -3.43
N ALA A 145 -16.51 1.50 -2.22
CA ALA A 145 -17.19 2.03 -1.04
C ALA A 145 -17.63 3.49 -1.21
N GLU A 146 -16.78 4.36 -1.78
CA GLU A 146 -17.11 5.77 -2.02
C GLU A 146 -18.24 5.96 -3.06
N GLN A 147 -18.42 5.02 -3.98
CA GLN A 147 -19.38 5.13 -5.06
C GLN A 147 -20.69 4.37 -4.81
N MET A 148 -20.66 3.35 -3.97
CA MET A 148 -21.82 2.52 -3.63
C MET A 148 -22.33 2.72 -2.20
N GLY A 149 -21.47 3.14 -1.29
CA GLY A 149 -21.80 3.38 0.11
C GLY A 149 -22.54 4.70 0.31
N GLU A 150 -23.27 4.79 1.41
CA GLU A 150 -23.98 6.01 1.83
C GLU A 150 -23.19 6.84 2.84
N GLU A 151 -22.13 6.26 3.41
CA GLU A 151 -21.29 6.90 4.41
C GLU A 151 -20.10 7.64 3.79
N ALA A 152 -19.67 8.72 4.45
CA ALA A 152 -18.44 9.41 4.09
C ALA A 152 -17.24 8.74 4.79
N PHE A 153 -16.19 8.45 4.02
CA PHE A 153 -14.94 7.93 4.54
C PHE A 153 -13.92 9.07 4.63
N GLU A 154 -13.76 9.65 5.82
CA GLU A 154 -12.81 10.74 6.04
C GLU A 154 -11.41 10.20 6.35
N ILE A 155 -10.40 10.97 5.98
CA ILE A 155 -9.02 10.74 6.40
C ILE A 155 -8.80 11.53 7.69
N LYS A 156 -8.44 10.84 8.77
CA LYS A 156 -8.14 11.48 10.05
C LYS A 156 -6.76 12.14 9.99
N ASP A 157 -6.67 13.37 10.48
CA ASP A 157 -5.39 14.07 10.62
C ASP A 157 -4.44 13.27 11.52
N GLY A 158 -3.20 13.06 11.05
CA GLY A 158 -2.16 12.33 11.79
C GLY A 158 -2.24 10.80 11.68
N ILE A 159 -3.15 10.25 10.87
CA ILE A 159 -3.28 8.79 10.69
C ILE A 159 -2.01 8.14 10.16
N GLU A 160 -1.15 8.87 9.47
CA GLU A 160 0.17 8.43 9.02
C GLU A 160 1.04 7.89 10.19
N ASN A 161 0.85 8.40 11.41
CA ASN A 161 1.57 7.95 12.60
C ASN A 161 1.20 6.52 13.01
N ASN A 162 0.07 6.00 12.51
CA ASN A 162 -0.37 4.65 12.79
C ASN A 162 0.22 3.62 11.81
N ILE A 163 0.93 4.06 10.77
CA ILE A 163 1.48 3.23 9.71
C ILE A 163 3.01 3.16 9.88
N GLY A 164 3.53 2.02 10.33
CA GLY A 164 4.95 1.87 10.69
C GLY A 164 5.91 2.01 9.51
N ASP A 165 5.44 1.75 8.30
CA ASP A 165 6.14 1.89 7.02
C ASP A 165 5.52 2.98 6.15
N TYR A 166 5.04 4.08 6.76
CA TYR A 166 4.39 5.18 6.04
C TYR A 166 5.26 5.75 4.91
N SER A 167 6.58 5.72 5.05
CA SER A 167 7.52 6.07 3.97
C SER A 167 7.25 5.27 2.71
N GLU A 168 7.21 3.94 2.80
CA GLU A 168 6.90 3.06 1.67
C GLU A 168 5.50 3.34 1.14
N VAL A 169 4.50 3.51 2.01
CA VAL A 169 3.13 3.86 1.60
C VAL A 169 3.07 5.18 0.84
N SER A 170 3.86 6.19 1.24
CA SER A 170 3.87 7.51 0.62
C SER A 170 4.42 7.51 -0.82
N SER A 171 5.20 6.48 -1.17
CA SER A 171 5.69 6.22 -2.53
C SER A 171 4.59 5.78 -3.50
N TYR A 172 3.54 5.13 -2.98
CA TYR A 172 2.39 4.67 -3.76
C TYR A 172 1.40 5.81 -3.95
N ALA A 173 1.79 6.87 -4.68
CA ALA A 173 1.01 8.11 -4.80
C ALA A 173 -0.45 7.90 -5.22
N ASN A 174 -0.72 6.89 -6.07
CA ASN A 174 -2.07 6.55 -6.54
C ASN A 174 -2.93 5.79 -5.50
N ASP A 175 -2.30 5.14 -4.51
CA ASP A 175 -2.96 4.27 -3.53
C ASP A 175 -2.95 4.83 -2.11
N MET A 176 -1.96 5.69 -1.80
CA MET A 176 -1.75 6.28 -0.48
C MET A 176 -3.03 6.87 0.10
N ARG A 177 -3.79 7.63 -0.71
CA ARG A 177 -5.07 8.20 -0.28
C ARG A 177 -6.03 7.11 0.24
N TYR A 178 -6.19 6.03 -0.52
CA TYR A 178 -7.11 4.95 -0.16
C TYR A 178 -6.61 4.15 1.05
N ILE A 179 -5.29 3.98 1.19
CA ILE A 179 -4.68 3.36 2.36
C ILE A 179 -4.98 4.19 3.61
N LEU A 180 -4.67 5.49 3.60
CA LEU A 180 -4.91 6.40 4.73
C LEU A 180 -6.40 6.47 5.10
N GLN A 181 -7.26 6.51 4.09
CA GLN A 181 -8.71 6.52 4.27
C GLN A 181 -9.21 5.23 4.92
N ALA A 182 -8.78 4.06 4.43
CA ALA A 182 -9.20 2.79 4.99
C ALA A 182 -8.65 2.57 6.42
N TYR A 183 -7.44 3.06 6.73
CA TYR A 183 -6.90 3.08 8.09
C TYR A 183 -7.70 4.00 9.01
N SER A 184 -8.01 5.21 8.56
CA SER A 184 -8.77 6.20 9.34
C SER A 184 -10.14 5.67 9.79
N ASN A 185 -10.73 4.82 8.95
CA ASN A 185 -12.04 4.22 9.14
C ASN A 185 -11.97 2.79 9.72
N GLY A 186 -10.80 2.31 10.15
CA GLY A 186 -10.66 1.02 10.84
C GLY A 186 -11.01 -0.19 9.96
N ILE A 187 -10.97 -0.04 8.64
CA ILE A 187 -11.23 -1.11 7.66
C ILE A 187 -9.95 -1.92 7.45
N LEU A 188 -8.82 -1.22 7.28
CA LEU A 188 -7.48 -1.81 7.15
C LEU A 188 -6.65 -1.64 8.43
N CYS A 189 -5.64 -2.48 8.56
CA CYS A 189 -4.62 -2.40 9.61
C CYS A 189 -3.29 -2.97 9.12
N GLY A 190 -2.26 -2.77 9.94
CA GLY A 190 -0.93 -3.34 9.72
C GLY A 190 -0.91 -4.86 9.83
N THR A 191 0.21 -5.44 9.41
CA THR A 191 0.50 -6.87 9.42
C THR A 191 1.24 -7.31 10.68
N ASP A 192 1.71 -6.36 11.48
CA ASP A 192 2.43 -6.57 12.73
C ASP A 192 2.08 -5.51 13.79
N ASP A 193 2.63 -5.67 15.00
CA ASP A 193 2.41 -4.75 16.12
C ASP A 193 3.04 -3.36 15.88
N ALA A 194 4.03 -3.27 14.99
CA ALA A 194 4.62 -2.00 14.58
C ALA A 194 3.68 -1.19 13.67
N GLY A 195 2.64 -1.83 13.12
CA GLY A 195 1.69 -1.21 12.20
C GLY A 195 2.20 -1.18 10.77
N SER A 196 3.14 -2.05 10.38
CA SER A 196 3.64 -2.15 9.02
C SER A 196 2.50 -2.51 8.07
N TYR A 197 2.26 -1.71 7.03
CA TYR A 197 1.21 -1.97 6.06
C TYR A 197 1.63 -2.93 4.95
N ALA A 198 2.90 -2.91 4.53
CA ALA A 198 3.47 -3.68 3.43
C ALA A 198 2.66 -3.55 2.11
N PRO A 199 2.63 -2.36 1.47
CA PRO A 199 1.79 -2.07 0.31
C PRO A 199 2.03 -3.01 -0.88
N SER A 200 3.26 -3.50 -1.07
CA SER A 200 3.67 -4.42 -2.13
C SER A 200 3.32 -5.89 -1.89
N ALA A 201 3.02 -6.28 -0.64
CA ALA A 201 2.79 -7.67 -0.28
C ALA A 201 1.47 -8.19 -0.88
N TYR A 202 1.45 -9.47 -1.28
CA TYR A 202 0.23 -10.11 -1.77
C TYR A 202 -0.71 -10.45 -0.64
N ALA A 203 -1.97 -10.06 -0.84
CA ALA A 203 -3.01 -10.24 0.12
C ALA A 203 -3.53 -11.67 0.19
N LYS A 204 -3.83 -12.12 1.41
CA LYS A 204 -4.40 -13.44 1.67
C LYS A 204 -5.91 -13.41 1.71
N ARG A 205 -6.54 -14.53 1.36
CA ARG A 205 -8.00 -14.68 1.44
C ARG A 205 -8.55 -14.45 2.85
N ALA A 206 -7.82 -14.86 3.89
CA ALA A 206 -8.20 -14.58 5.28
C ALA A 206 -8.28 -13.07 5.57
N GLU A 207 -7.34 -12.27 5.05
CA GLU A 207 -7.33 -10.81 5.21
C GLU A 207 -8.51 -10.19 4.44
N ALA A 208 -8.77 -10.66 3.21
CA ALA A 208 -9.90 -10.20 2.42
C ALA A 208 -11.24 -10.39 3.16
N ALA A 209 -11.45 -11.54 3.81
CA ALA A 209 -12.66 -11.78 4.59
C ALA A 209 -12.84 -10.79 5.76
N ALA A 210 -11.76 -10.51 6.50
CA ALA A 210 -11.80 -9.55 7.60
C ALA A 210 -12.10 -8.13 7.10
N ILE A 211 -11.52 -7.74 5.96
CA ILE A 211 -11.77 -6.44 5.34
C ILE A 211 -13.24 -6.30 4.92
N MET A 212 -13.80 -7.33 4.25
CA MET A 212 -15.21 -7.32 3.86
C MET A 212 -16.13 -7.21 5.07
N GLN A 213 -15.84 -7.93 6.17
CA GLN A 213 -16.63 -7.80 7.40
C GLN A 213 -16.62 -6.38 7.95
N ARG A 214 -15.45 -5.73 8.02
CA ARG A 214 -15.32 -4.34 8.53
C ARG A 214 -15.96 -3.31 7.59
N LEU A 215 -16.00 -3.64 6.31
CA LEU A 215 -16.66 -2.81 5.30
C LEU A 215 -18.17 -2.78 5.52
N VAL A 216 -18.80 -3.96 5.64
CA VAL A 216 -20.28 -4.09 5.73
C VAL A 216 -20.85 -3.92 7.13
N ASP A 217 -20.04 -4.14 8.17
CA ASP A 217 -20.46 -4.01 9.56
C ASP A 217 -19.53 -3.01 10.29
N PRO A 218 -19.95 -1.73 10.38
CA PRO A 218 -19.19 -0.71 11.09
C PRO A 218 -18.85 -1.06 12.54
N SER A 219 -19.64 -1.91 13.20
CA SER A 219 -19.36 -2.35 14.59
C SER A 219 -18.17 -3.31 14.69
N LYS A 220 -17.67 -3.82 13.56
CA LYS A 220 -16.49 -4.69 13.47
C LYS A 220 -15.22 -3.94 13.08
N ARG A 221 -15.34 -2.66 12.72
CA ARG A 221 -14.18 -1.81 12.41
C ARG A 221 -13.28 -1.72 13.63
N LEU A 222 -12.00 -1.60 13.35
CA LEU A 222 -11.00 -1.40 14.38
C LEU A 222 -11.18 -0.01 15.00
N GLU A 223 -11.00 0.09 16.31
CA GLU A 223 -10.88 1.39 16.95
C GLU A 223 -9.57 2.05 16.50
N VAL A 224 -9.67 3.30 16.07
CA VAL A 224 -8.54 4.05 15.51
C VAL A 224 -8.28 5.24 16.40
N GLU A 225 -7.37 5.05 17.35
CA GLU A 225 -6.73 6.12 18.11
C GLU A 225 -5.50 6.61 17.34
N ILE A 226 -5.40 7.91 17.12
CA ILE A 226 -4.26 8.51 16.42
C ILE A 226 -3.05 8.41 17.35
N LYS A 227 -2.04 7.64 16.94
CA LYS A 227 -0.76 7.58 17.66
C LYS A 227 -0.15 8.99 17.65
N PRO A 228 0.46 9.43 18.77
CA PRO A 228 1.17 10.70 18.77
C PRO A 228 2.20 10.67 17.64
N ALA A 229 2.40 11.83 17.00
CA ALA A 229 3.51 11.98 16.09
C ALA A 229 4.80 11.51 16.80
N PRO A 230 5.73 10.87 16.08
CA PRO A 230 7.03 10.50 16.65
C PRO A 230 7.58 11.71 17.41
N VAL A 231 7.80 11.53 18.71
CA VAL A 231 8.26 12.62 19.56
C VAL A 231 9.68 12.96 19.11
N LEU A 232 9.82 14.09 18.42
CA LEU A 232 11.14 14.71 18.28
C LEU A 232 11.67 14.96 19.70
N PRO A 233 12.92 14.61 19.98
CA PRO A 233 13.50 14.75 21.30
C PRO A 233 13.56 16.21 21.71
N THR A 234 13.77 16.44 23.00
CA THR A 234 14.10 17.77 23.52
C THR A 234 15.38 18.29 22.84
N PRO A 235 15.45 19.60 22.53
CA PRO A 235 16.62 20.21 21.93
C PRO A 235 17.88 19.88 22.72
N ASP A 236 18.91 19.42 22.02
CA ASP A 236 20.30 19.37 22.47
C ASP A 236 21.11 20.20 21.47
N GLU A 237 22.27 20.74 21.85
CA GLU A 237 23.02 21.67 20.99
C GLU A 237 23.36 21.05 19.62
N ASP A 238 23.45 19.72 19.56
CA ASP A 238 23.83 18.95 18.37
C ASP A 238 22.68 18.68 17.38
N ASN A 239 21.40 18.87 17.75
CA ASN A 239 20.25 18.56 16.86
C ASN A 239 19.35 19.75 16.52
N VAL A 240 19.87 20.95 16.74
CA VAL A 240 19.20 22.20 16.41
C VAL A 240 19.86 22.80 15.17
N GLY A 241 19.12 22.85 14.06
CA GLY A 241 19.58 23.53 12.84
C GLY A 241 19.72 25.04 13.02
N ILE A 242 20.35 25.72 12.07
CA ILE A 242 20.62 27.18 12.10
C ILE A 242 19.33 27.98 12.33
N SER A 243 18.21 27.44 11.85
CA SER A 243 16.87 28.00 12.02
C SER A 243 16.27 27.88 13.43
N GLY A 244 16.95 27.25 14.39
CA GLY A 244 16.40 26.89 15.70
C GLY A 244 15.46 25.68 15.67
N ARG A 245 15.40 24.98 14.54
CA ARG A 245 14.56 23.79 14.35
C ARG A 245 15.25 22.57 14.97
N VAL A 246 14.49 21.83 15.78
CA VAL A 246 14.92 20.53 16.30
C VAL A 246 14.68 19.46 15.24
N TYR A 247 15.73 18.76 14.87
CA TYR A 247 15.70 17.63 13.94
C TYR A 247 15.90 16.29 14.67
N PRO A 248 15.47 15.17 14.08
CA PRO A 248 15.75 13.85 14.63
C PRO A 248 17.27 13.61 14.80
N LYS A 249 17.65 12.90 15.86
CA LYS A 249 19.01 12.47 16.15
C LYS A 249 19.05 10.99 16.54
N GLU A 250 20.27 10.48 16.70
CA GLU A 250 20.49 9.11 17.14
C GLU A 250 19.90 8.86 18.53
N GLY A 251 19.18 7.73 18.68
CA GLY A 251 18.48 7.34 19.90
C GLY A 251 16.99 7.72 19.94
N ASP A 252 16.54 8.66 19.12
CA ASP A 252 15.12 9.03 19.04
C ASP A 252 14.26 7.90 18.51
N ILE A 253 12.97 7.89 18.81
CA ILE A 253 12.06 6.90 18.22
C ILE A 253 11.72 7.32 16.78
N GLY A 254 12.24 6.55 15.81
CA GLY A 254 12.01 6.77 14.40
C GLY A 254 10.63 6.30 13.92
N PRO A 255 10.28 6.52 12.64
CA PRO A 255 8.96 6.20 12.08
C PRO A 255 8.56 4.73 12.20
N ASN A 256 9.54 3.83 12.24
CA ASN A 256 9.35 2.38 12.40
C ASN A 256 9.14 1.93 13.87
N GLY A 257 9.01 2.89 14.81
CA GLY A 257 8.85 2.60 16.23
C GLY A 257 10.12 2.10 16.95
N LYS A 258 11.30 2.18 16.30
CA LYS A 258 12.60 1.79 16.88
C LYS A 258 13.52 3.00 17.04
N PRO A 259 14.54 2.93 17.92
CA PRO A 259 15.55 3.96 18.03
C PRO A 259 16.25 4.20 16.68
N ILE A 260 16.35 5.45 16.25
CA ILE A 260 17.13 5.88 15.09
C ILE A 260 18.60 5.59 15.40
N THR A 261 19.29 4.96 14.46
CA THR A 261 20.71 4.68 14.59
C THR A 261 21.47 5.30 13.43
N ARG A 262 22.76 5.56 13.63
CA ARG A 262 23.65 5.92 12.54
C ARG A 262 24.25 4.67 11.93
N ASP A 263 24.25 4.60 10.59
CA ASP A 263 24.98 3.54 9.92
C ASP A 263 26.49 3.73 10.11
N PRO A 264 27.22 2.72 10.60
CA PRO A 264 28.64 2.88 10.93
C PRO A 264 29.55 3.03 9.71
N VAL A 265 29.06 2.75 8.50
CA VAL A 265 29.86 2.81 7.27
C VAL A 265 29.68 4.15 6.56
N THR A 266 28.44 4.52 6.29
CA THR A 266 28.06 5.75 5.57
C THR A 266 28.03 6.97 6.49
N GLY A 267 27.82 6.75 7.79
CA GLY A 267 27.51 7.81 8.73
C GLY A 267 26.13 8.41 8.55
N VAL A 268 25.25 7.85 7.70
CA VAL A 268 23.91 8.40 7.49
C VAL A 268 22.99 8.01 8.64
N LEU A 269 22.27 8.99 9.18
CA LEU A 269 21.29 8.81 10.24
C LEU A 269 20.00 8.21 9.67
N GLY A 270 19.45 7.19 10.32
CA GLY A 270 18.23 6.54 9.79
C GLY A 270 18.50 5.54 8.66
N PHE A 271 19.76 5.24 8.36
CA PHE A 271 20.18 4.21 7.39
C PHE A 271 20.83 3.02 8.10
N GLY A 272 20.80 1.85 7.47
CA GLY A 272 21.34 0.62 8.06
C GLY A 272 20.48 0.07 9.20
N ASN A 273 20.87 -1.07 9.77
CA ASN A 273 20.15 -1.73 10.89
C ASN A 273 18.64 -1.93 10.66
N GLY A 274 18.22 -2.15 9.40
CA GLY A 274 16.81 -2.28 9.03
C GLY A 274 16.05 -0.95 8.92
N GLN A 275 16.74 0.19 8.94
CA GLN A 275 16.18 1.53 8.75
C GLN A 275 16.31 1.93 7.28
N LYS A 276 15.26 2.55 6.75
CA LYS A 276 15.15 2.97 5.34
C LYS A 276 15.03 4.49 5.17
N GLY A 277 15.49 5.26 6.16
CA GLY A 277 15.33 6.71 6.17
C GLY A 277 13.90 7.14 6.47
N GLY A 278 13.44 8.23 5.87
CA GLY A 278 12.11 8.79 6.12
C GLY A 278 11.97 9.56 7.44
N ILE A 279 13.05 9.71 8.21
CA ILE A 279 13.02 10.25 9.59
C ILE A 279 12.56 11.72 9.66
N TYR A 280 12.60 12.44 8.54
CA TYR A 280 12.21 13.85 8.45
C TYR A 280 10.77 14.08 7.96
N LEU A 281 10.05 13.03 7.54
CA LEU A 281 8.70 13.16 6.99
C LEU A 281 7.73 13.75 8.02
N GLY A 282 6.88 14.68 7.57
CA GLY A 282 5.88 15.35 8.40
C GLY A 282 6.40 16.53 9.22
N LEU A 283 7.72 16.71 9.34
CA LEU A 283 8.30 17.85 10.05
C LEU A 283 8.04 19.16 9.28
N LYS A 284 7.51 20.19 9.94
CA LYS A 284 7.32 21.50 9.31
C LYS A 284 8.66 22.16 9.04
N SER A 285 8.90 22.52 7.77
CA SER A 285 10.07 23.28 7.33
C SER A 285 10.08 24.66 8.00
N PRO A 286 11.23 25.11 8.52
CA PRO A 286 11.37 26.43 9.14
C PRO A 286 11.28 27.58 8.13
N MET A 287 11.63 27.33 6.86
CA MET A 287 11.60 28.36 5.81
C MET A 287 10.20 28.58 5.23
N SER A 288 9.43 27.51 5.06
CA SER A 288 8.12 27.56 4.39
C SER A 288 6.93 27.33 5.33
N GLY A 289 7.16 26.81 6.53
CA GLY A 289 6.11 26.32 7.43
C GLY A 289 5.39 25.05 6.95
N VAL A 290 5.77 24.54 5.77
CA VAL A 290 5.15 23.37 5.11
C VAL A 290 5.79 22.08 5.61
N ALA A 291 5.00 21.04 5.81
CA ALA A 291 5.50 19.71 6.17
C ALA A 291 6.48 19.16 5.11
N ILE A 292 7.61 18.63 5.55
CA ILE A 292 8.58 17.92 4.73
C ILE A 292 7.92 16.64 4.21
N LYS A 293 7.99 16.47 2.90
CA LYS A 293 7.52 15.31 2.13
C LYS A 293 8.54 14.97 1.04
N VAL A 294 8.41 13.79 0.42
CA VAL A 294 9.21 13.46 -0.77
C VAL A 294 9.10 14.58 -1.82
N GLY A 295 10.25 14.96 -2.35
CA GLY A 295 10.41 16.07 -3.29
C GLY A 295 10.58 17.45 -2.66
N THR A 296 10.50 17.58 -1.34
CA THR A 296 10.90 18.81 -0.62
C THR A 296 12.39 19.06 -0.83
N ILE A 297 12.80 20.32 -0.89
CA ILE A 297 14.21 20.71 -0.92
C ILE A 297 14.64 21.07 0.49
N ALA A 298 15.82 20.60 0.89
CA ALA A 298 16.35 20.77 2.23
C ALA A 298 16.41 22.26 2.61
N PRO A 299 15.85 22.65 3.77
CA PRO A 299 15.80 24.05 4.21
C PRO A 299 17.01 24.48 5.06
N ASP A 300 17.92 23.57 5.42
CA ASP A 300 19.01 23.79 6.40
C ASP A 300 20.15 22.76 6.16
N ASP A 301 21.32 22.94 6.79
CA ASP A 301 22.53 22.11 6.61
C ASP A 301 22.72 20.99 7.67
N TYR A 302 21.67 20.70 8.44
CA TYR A 302 21.69 19.72 9.52
C TYR A 302 22.00 18.29 9.03
N ASP A 303 22.93 17.58 9.66
CA ASP A 303 23.25 16.14 9.46
C ASP A 303 23.19 15.63 8.02
N ASN A 304 23.90 16.30 7.10
CA ASN A 304 23.94 15.97 5.67
C ASN A 304 22.61 16.13 4.93
N MET A 305 21.60 16.79 5.54
CA MET A 305 20.45 17.29 4.80
C MET A 305 20.93 18.22 3.69
N GLY A 306 20.44 17.99 2.47
CA GLY A 306 20.83 18.79 1.33
C GLY A 306 20.25 18.27 0.03
N GLY A 307 19.94 19.21 -0.86
CA GLY A 307 19.26 18.91 -2.11
C GLY A 307 17.81 18.46 -1.89
N LYS A 308 17.28 17.66 -2.83
CA LYS A 308 15.91 17.17 -2.80
C LYS A 308 15.77 15.94 -1.91
N TYR A 309 14.63 15.78 -1.23
CA TYR A 309 14.29 14.55 -0.52
C TYR A 309 13.78 13.53 -1.51
N LEU A 310 14.53 12.46 -1.73
CA LEU A 310 14.29 11.49 -2.79
C LEU A 310 13.94 10.13 -2.19
N GLU A 311 13.09 9.42 -2.92
CA GLU A 311 12.72 8.05 -2.61
C GLU A 311 13.16 7.11 -3.73
N ALA A 312 13.78 5.98 -3.34
CA ALA A 312 14.12 4.88 -4.23
C ALA A 312 13.94 3.54 -3.49
N ASN A 313 13.17 2.61 -4.06
CA ASN A 313 12.88 1.28 -3.51
C ASN A 313 12.49 1.28 -2.00
N GLY A 314 11.69 2.26 -1.58
CA GLY A 314 11.22 2.44 -0.20
C GLY A 314 12.26 3.02 0.77
N TYR A 315 13.42 3.45 0.28
CA TYR A 315 14.41 4.22 1.02
C TYR A 315 14.22 5.70 0.73
N ILE A 316 14.20 6.54 1.78
CA ILE A 316 13.94 7.98 1.65
C ILE A 316 15.03 8.78 2.35
N PHE A 317 15.87 9.44 1.54
CA PHE A 317 17.03 10.22 1.99
C PHE A 317 17.15 11.52 1.20
N TRP A 318 17.88 12.47 1.77
CA TRP A 318 18.29 13.68 1.06
C TRP A 318 19.32 13.34 0.00
N GLU A 319 19.40 14.10 -1.10
CA GLU A 319 20.39 13.89 -2.18
C GLU A 319 21.83 13.78 -1.65
N ASN A 320 22.18 14.59 -0.64
CA ASN A 320 23.49 14.53 -0.01
C ASN A 320 23.73 13.24 0.79
N GLU A 321 22.71 12.71 1.47
CA GLU A 321 22.77 11.42 2.16
C GLU A 321 22.85 10.26 1.15
N TRP A 322 22.07 10.33 0.06
CA TRP A 322 22.17 9.38 -1.07
C TRP A 322 23.59 9.31 -1.61
N ALA A 323 24.27 10.44 -1.78
CA ALA A 323 25.65 10.47 -2.23
C ALA A 323 26.63 9.75 -1.26
N LEU A 324 26.37 9.76 0.05
CA LEU A 324 27.16 9.02 1.04
C LEU A 324 26.90 7.51 0.95
N ILE A 325 25.63 7.11 0.82
CA ILE A 325 25.22 5.72 0.66
C ILE A 325 25.82 5.13 -0.63
N GLU A 326 25.66 5.84 -1.74
CA GLU A 326 26.21 5.47 -3.05
C GLU A 326 27.72 5.31 -3.02
N ARG A 327 28.41 6.24 -2.36
CA ARG A 327 29.87 6.16 -2.23
C ARG A 327 30.28 4.90 -1.48
N ALA A 328 29.68 4.64 -0.32
CA ALA A 328 30.03 3.46 0.47
C ALA A 328 29.75 2.16 -0.28
N ALA A 329 28.61 2.06 -0.95
CA ALA A 329 28.25 0.90 -1.75
C ALA A 329 29.22 0.70 -2.92
N ASN A 330 29.51 1.75 -3.68
CA ASN A 330 30.44 1.69 -4.81
C ASN A 330 31.87 1.39 -4.38
N ASP A 331 32.34 1.93 -3.26
CA ASP A 331 33.67 1.66 -2.73
C ASP A 331 33.81 0.17 -2.37
N LYS A 332 32.80 -0.39 -1.70
CA LYS A 332 32.77 -1.82 -1.39
C LYS A 332 32.69 -2.67 -2.67
N LEU A 333 31.79 -2.33 -3.59
CA LEU A 333 31.63 -3.05 -4.85
C LEU A 333 32.91 -3.02 -5.69
N ASN A 334 33.57 -1.87 -5.83
CA ASN A 334 34.80 -1.78 -6.61
C ASN A 334 35.97 -2.54 -5.94
N LYS A 335 35.96 -2.66 -4.60
CA LYS A 335 36.97 -3.39 -3.85
C LYS A 335 36.76 -4.91 -3.88
N GLU A 336 35.53 -5.37 -3.64
CA GLU A 336 35.20 -6.80 -3.45
C GLU A 336 34.70 -7.45 -4.75
N HIS A 337 34.08 -6.66 -5.62
CA HIS A 337 33.32 -7.09 -6.78
C HIS A 337 33.55 -6.17 -8.01
N PRO A 338 34.81 -5.98 -8.45
CA PRO A 338 35.12 -5.03 -9.52
C PRO A 338 34.37 -5.38 -10.81
N ALA A 339 33.66 -4.41 -11.37
CA ALA A 339 32.76 -4.60 -12.51
C ALA A 339 33.47 -5.19 -13.75
N SER A 340 34.76 -4.93 -13.94
CA SER A 340 35.59 -5.52 -15.00
C SER A 340 35.63 -7.05 -14.96
N ASN A 341 35.48 -7.66 -13.78
CA ASN A 341 35.54 -9.11 -13.58
C ASN A 341 34.17 -9.80 -13.58
N LEU A 342 33.08 -9.03 -13.63
CA LEU A 342 31.72 -9.54 -13.50
C LEU A 342 30.99 -9.58 -14.85
N ALA A 343 29.95 -10.42 -14.96
CA ALA A 343 29.09 -10.39 -16.13
C ALA A 343 28.25 -9.10 -16.15
N ALA A 344 28.01 -8.55 -17.35
CA ALA A 344 27.00 -7.50 -17.49
C ALA A 344 25.63 -8.05 -17.04
N GLY A 345 24.87 -7.23 -16.32
CA GLY A 345 23.62 -7.64 -15.67
C GLY A 345 23.80 -8.19 -14.25
N THR A 346 25.02 -8.31 -13.72
CA THR A 346 25.22 -8.65 -12.30
C THR A 346 24.67 -7.53 -11.43
N LYS A 347 23.87 -7.87 -10.40
CA LYS A 347 23.18 -6.90 -9.54
C LYS A 347 23.71 -6.88 -8.11
N ALA A 348 23.58 -5.73 -7.47
CA ALA A 348 23.91 -5.55 -6.05
C ALA A 348 22.83 -4.74 -5.31
N ASP A 349 22.74 -4.96 -3.99
CA ASP A 349 21.87 -4.21 -3.09
C ASP A 349 22.44 -2.82 -2.71
N ILE A 350 21.66 -2.06 -1.95
CA ILE A 350 22.04 -0.72 -1.46
C ILE A 350 23.31 -0.72 -0.57
N TYR A 351 23.70 -1.87 -0.01
CA TYR A 351 24.88 -2.04 0.84
C TYR A 351 26.08 -2.61 0.06
N GLY A 352 25.98 -2.72 -1.26
CA GLY A 352 27.03 -3.24 -2.13
C GLY A 352 27.26 -4.75 -2.03
N ASN A 353 26.25 -5.54 -1.64
CA ASN A 353 26.31 -7.00 -1.70
C ASN A 353 25.70 -7.51 -3.01
N ILE A 354 26.29 -8.54 -3.61
CA ILE A 354 25.72 -9.20 -4.79
C ILE A 354 24.38 -9.87 -4.44
N VAL A 355 23.36 -9.62 -5.26
CA VAL A 355 22.03 -10.21 -5.11
C VAL A 355 21.67 -11.09 -6.31
N PRO A 356 20.77 -12.07 -6.14
CA PRO A 356 20.27 -12.88 -7.26
C PRO A 356 19.61 -12.03 -8.34
N ASN A 357 19.74 -12.47 -9.60
CA ASN A 357 19.04 -11.85 -10.72
C ASN A 357 17.52 -11.88 -10.49
N GLY A 358 16.88 -10.71 -10.57
CA GLY A 358 15.45 -10.54 -10.29
C GLY A 358 15.11 -10.18 -8.84
N SER A 359 16.10 -10.00 -7.96
CA SER A 359 15.86 -9.46 -6.62
C SER A 359 15.24 -8.06 -6.69
N SER A 360 14.16 -7.85 -5.92
CA SER A 360 13.54 -6.53 -5.71
C SER A 360 14.41 -5.59 -4.87
N GLU A 361 15.51 -6.10 -4.29
CA GLU A 361 16.44 -5.33 -3.47
C GLU A 361 17.61 -4.74 -4.29
N ALA A 362 17.61 -4.93 -5.61
CA ALA A 362 18.69 -4.45 -6.46
C ALA A 362 18.70 -2.91 -6.56
N PHE A 363 19.86 -2.32 -6.29
CA PHE A 363 20.14 -0.89 -6.39
C PHE A 363 21.17 -0.57 -7.47
N TYR A 364 22.07 -1.50 -7.78
CA TYR A 364 23.12 -1.32 -8.77
C TYR A 364 23.17 -2.50 -9.75
N GLU A 365 23.63 -2.22 -10.97
CA GLU A 365 23.85 -3.23 -12.01
C GLU A 365 25.17 -2.97 -12.75
N VAL A 366 25.89 -4.04 -13.09
CA VAL A 366 27.04 -3.96 -14.00
C VAL A 366 26.54 -3.75 -15.42
N GLN A 367 26.81 -2.57 -15.98
CA GLN A 367 26.51 -2.25 -17.37
C GLN A 367 27.78 -2.19 -18.21
N GLN A 368 27.70 -2.69 -19.44
CA GLN A 368 28.75 -2.51 -20.46
C GLN A 368 28.54 -1.14 -21.12
N ILE A 369 29.43 -0.20 -20.85
CA ILE A 369 29.42 1.14 -21.45
C ILE A 369 30.69 1.28 -22.30
N LEU A 370 30.51 1.37 -23.62
CA LEU A 370 31.60 1.33 -24.59
C LEU A 370 32.49 0.10 -24.35
N ASN A 371 33.77 0.31 -24.04
CA ASN A 371 34.77 -0.73 -23.83
C ASN A 371 35.00 -1.06 -22.34
N ALA A 372 34.15 -0.57 -21.43
CA ALA A 372 34.29 -0.79 -19.99
C ALA A 372 33.00 -1.34 -19.36
N LYS A 373 33.15 -2.11 -18.28
CA LYS A 373 32.05 -2.51 -17.40
C LYS A 373 32.10 -1.65 -16.15
N LEU A 374 30.97 -1.06 -15.79
CA LEU A 374 30.83 -0.15 -14.66
C LEU A 374 29.59 -0.52 -13.84
N TRP A 375 29.68 -0.38 -12.52
CA TRP A 375 28.49 -0.37 -11.67
C TRP A 375 27.69 0.91 -11.96
N GLN A 376 26.38 0.76 -12.19
CA GLN A 376 25.46 1.85 -12.45
C GLN A 376 24.25 1.75 -11.51
N PRO A 377 23.75 2.87 -10.95
CA PRO A 377 22.52 2.86 -10.16
C PRO A 377 21.30 2.53 -11.03
N LEU A 378 20.28 1.97 -10.40
CA LEU A 378 19.03 1.53 -11.05
C LEU A 378 17.83 2.48 -10.82
N TYR A 379 18.03 3.58 -10.10
CA TYR A 379 16.98 4.50 -9.65
C TYR A 379 17.16 5.93 -10.16
#